data_AF-A0AAW8GS42-F1
#
_entry.id   AF-A0AAW8GS42-F1
#
_cell.length_a   1.000
_cell.length_b   1.000
_cell.length_c   1.000
_cell.angle_alpha   90.00
_cell.angle_beta   90.00
_cell.angle_gamma   90.00
#
_symmetry.space_group_name_H-M   'P 1'
#
loop_
_entity.id
_entity.type
_entity.pdbx_description
1 polymer ?
#
loop_
_entity_poly.entity_id
_entity_poly.type
_entity_poly.pdbx_seq_one_letter_code
_entity_poly.pdbx_strand_id
1 'polypeptide(L)'
;MLEELRCEACSLDALALSITEQQQLLTELEGWSIVVRDGIPQLEKVYVFKNFKLAWAFSNQVAQLAEAEFHHPSLLLEWGKVTVTWWSHSIKGLHKNDFICAAKCDGLID
;
A
#
# COMPACT_ATOMS: atom_id res chain seq x y z
N MET A 1 -1.94 15.57 5.11
CA MET A 1 -1.84 14.71 3.91
C MET A 1 -1.88 13.25 4.37
N LEU A 2 -2.24 12.27 3.52
CA LEU A 2 -2.40 10.87 3.97
C LEU A 2 -1.11 10.30 4.58
N GLU A 3 0.07 10.71 4.09
CA GLU A 3 1.36 10.27 4.60
C GLU A 3 1.68 10.70 6.04
N GLU A 4 0.98 11.71 6.57
CA GLU A 4 1.17 12.22 7.94
C GLU A 4 0.34 11.46 8.98
N LEU A 5 -0.64 10.66 8.53
CA LEU A 5 -1.51 9.88 9.41
C LEU A 5 -0.82 8.60 9.87
N ARG A 6 -1.17 8.10 11.05
CA ARG A 6 -0.74 6.77 11.52
C ARG A 6 -1.82 5.73 11.26
N CYS A 7 -1.41 4.50 10.98
CA CYS A 7 -2.35 3.39 10.91
C CYS A 7 -3.02 3.19 12.27
N GLU A 8 -4.33 2.98 12.23
CA GLU A 8 -5.09 2.55 13.40
C GLU A 8 -5.10 1.03 13.42
N ALA A 9 -4.90 0.41 14.58
CA ALA A 9 -5.00 -1.05 14.69
C ALA A 9 -6.38 -1.48 14.15
N CYS A 10 -6.39 -2.30 13.10
CA CYS A 10 -7.65 -2.84 12.57
C CYS A 10 -8.31 -3.66 13.69
N SER A 11 -9.34 -3.10 14.32
CA SER A 11 -10.18 -3.84 15.25
C SER A 11 -10.99 -4.88 14.47
N LEU A 12 -11.52 -5.88 15.17
CA LEU A 12 -12.44 -6.86 14.57
C LEU A 12 -13.68 -6.21 13.91
N ASP A 13 -13.98 -4.97 14.29
CA ASP A 13 -15.10 -4.17 13.80
C ASP A 13 -14.71 -3.18 12.68
N ALA A 14 -13.45 -3.17 12.24
CA ALA A 14 -13.02 -2.33 11.14
C ALA A 14 -13.81 -2.69 9.89
N LEU A 15 -14.44 -1.69 9.27
CA LEU A 15 -15.24 -1.88 8.06
C LEU A 15 -14.40 -1.61 6.83
N ALA A 16 -14.62 -2.41 5.79
CA ALA A 16 -14.08 -2.11 4.47
C ALA A 16 -14.69 -0.80 3.96
N LEU A 17 -13.85 0.01 3.33
CA LEU A 17 -14.26 1.25 2.68
C LEU A 17 -15.28 0.93 1.57
N SER A 18 -16.30 1.78 1.45
CA SER A 18 -17.21 1.76 0.31
C SER A 18 -16.46 2.10 -0.99
N ILE A 19 -17.05 1.73 -2.13
CA ILE A 19 -16.47 2.04 -3.46
C ILE A 19 -16.24 3.55 -3.62
N THR A 20 -17.17 4.38 -3.12
CA THR A 20 -17.07 5.84 -3.20
C THR A 20 -15.87 6.36 -2.39
N GLU A 21 -15.69 5.86 -1.16
CA GLU A 21 -14.55 6.25 -0.30
C GLU A 21 -13.22 5.79 -0.91
N GLN A 22 -13.17 4.57 -1.44
CA GLN A 22 -12.00 4.05 -2.14
C GLN A 22 -11.61 4.94 -3.32
N GLN A 23 -12.58 5.34 -4.15
CA GLN A 23 -12.33 6.21 -5.30
C GLN A 23 -11.87 7.61 -4.86
N GLN A 24 -12.47 8.16 -3.80
CA GLN A 24 -12.07 9.45 -3.27
C GLN A 24 -10.62 9.44 -2.77
N LEU A 25 -10.24 8.47 -1.94
CA LEU A 25 -8.87 8.35 -1.43
C LEU A 25 -7.87 8.03 -2.54
N LEU A 26 -8.27 7.29 -3.57
CA LEU A 26 -7.40 7.02 -4.72
C LEU A 26 -7.00 8.30 -5.46
N THR A 27 -7.83 9.35 -5.44
CA THR A 27 -7.46 10.65 -6.06
C THR A 27 -6.33 11.37 -5.34
N GLU A 28 -6.02 10.99 -4.11
CA GLU A 28 -4.90 11.53 -3.33
C GLU A 28 -3.58 10.79 -3.60
N LEU A 29 -3.61 9.72 -4.41
CA LEU A 29 -2.46 8.86 -4.68
C LEU A 29 -2.05 8.93 -6.16
N GLU A 30 -0.76 9.10 -6.42
CA GLU A 30 -0.24 9.13 -7.79
C GLU A 30 0.25 7.75 -8.24
N GLY A 31 -0.27 7.24 -9.36
CA GLY A 31 0.18 5.98 -9.98
C GLY A 31 -0.25 4.70 -9.26
N TRP A 32 -1.06 4.81 -8.20
CA TRP A 32 -1.72 3.69 -7.55
C TRP A 32 -3.00 3.31 -8.30
N SER A 33 -3.36 2.03 -8.22
CA SER A 33 -4.57 1.50 -8.85
C SER A 33 -5.25 0.48 -7.93
N ILE A 34 -6.58 0.39 -8.02
CA ILE A 34 -7.33 -0.67 -7.35
C ILE A 34 -7.46 -1.84 -8.32
N VAL A 35 -6.89 -2.98 -7.95
CA VAL A 35 -6.97 -4.25 -8.67
C VAL A 35 -7.80 -5.24 -7.88
N VAL A 36 -8.59 -6.07 -8.55
CA VAL A 36 -9.43 -7.08 -7.88
C VAL A 36 -8.85 -8.46 -8.15
N ARG A 37 -8.53 -9.19 -7.07
CA ARG A 37 -8.05 -10.58 -7.12
C ARG A 37 -8.93 -11.44 -6.23
N ASP A 38 -9.49 -12.51 -6.79
CA ASP A 38 -10.42 -13.41 -6.09
C ASP A 38 -11.59 -12.68 -5.40
N GLY A 39 -12.08 -11.61 -6.02
CA GLY A 39 -13.16 -10.76 -5.49
C GLY A 39 -12.74 -9.78 -4.38
N ILE A 40 -11.44 -9.71 -4.06
CA ILE A 40 -10.89 -8.82 -3.04
C ILE A 40 -10.23 -7.62 -3.72
N PRO A 41 -10.67 -6.37 -3.45
CA PRO A 41 -9.99 -5.18 -3.93
C PRO A 41 -8.66 -4.98 -3.18
N GLN A 42 -7.62 -4.63 -3.92
CA GLN A 42 -6.25 -4.41 -3.43
C GLN A 42 -5.69 -3.16 -4.10
N LEU A 43 -4.89 -2.40 -3.36
CA LEU A 43 -4.28 -1.16 -3.84
C LEU A 43 -2.85 -1.46 -4.28
N GLU A 44 -2.51 -1.20 -5.54
CA GLU A 44 -1.27 -1.63 -6.17
C GLU A 44 -0.55 -0.52 -6.94
N LYS A 45 0.78 -0.48 -6.81
CA LYS A 45 1.68 0.35 -7.62
C LYS A 45 2.97 -0.40 -7.95
N VAL A 46 3.50 -0.14 -9.14
CA VAL A 46 4.80 -0.64 -9.59
C VAL A 46 5.81 0.51 -9.54
N TYR A 47 6.84 0.35 -8.73
CA TYR A 47 7.97 1.27 -8.64
C TYR A 47 9.11 0.76 -9.50
N VAL A 48 9.69 1.61 -10.35
CA VAL A 48 10.72 1.23 -11.33
C VAL A 48 12.07 1.81 -10.93
N PHE A 49 13.12 1.01 -11.07
CA PHE A 49 14.49 1.31 -10.67
C PHE A 49 15.49 0.85 -11.73
N LYS A 50 16.69 1.45 -11.74
CA LYS A 50 17.72 1.14 -12.75
C LYS A 50 18.35 -0.26 -12.61
N ASN A 51 18.21 -0.91 -11.46
CA ASN A 51 18.79 -2.23 -11.19
C ASN A 51 18.14 -2.90 -9.97
N PHE A 52 18.46 -4.18 -9.76
CA PHE A 52 17.94 -4.97 -8.63
C PHE A 52 18.36 -4.42 -7.26
N LYS A 53 19.57 -3.86 -7.12
CA LYS A 53 20.06 -3.33 -5.83
C LYS A 53 19.21 -2.16 -5.34
N LEU A 54 18.80 -1.25 -6.23
CA LEU A 54 17.92 -0.14 -5.88
C LEU A 54 16.51 -0.61 -5.53
N ALA A 55 15.96 -1.54 -6.34
CA ALA A 55 14.66 -2.14 -6.04
C ALA A 55 14.65 -2.84 -4.67
N TRP A 56 15.71 -3.60 -4.37
CA TRP A 56 15.86 -4.24 -3.06
C TRP A 56 15.96 -3.22 -1.92
N ALA A 57 16.76 -2.15 -2.08
CA ALA A 57 16.86 -1.10 -1.08
C ALA A 57 15.50 -0.45 -0.78
N PHE A 58 14.70 -0.16 -1.82
CA PHE A 58 13.33 0.32 -1.65
C PHE A 58 12.44 -0.68 -0.93
N SER A 59 12.49 -1.98 -1.30
CA SER A 59 11.69 -3.01 -0.61
C SER A 59 12.00 -3.10 0.90
N ASN A 60 13.26 -2.88 1.31
CA ASN A 60 13.61 -2.84 2.73
C ASN A 60 13.00 -1.62 3.44
N GLN A 61 12.95 -0.45 2.79
CA GLN A 61 12.32 0.74 3.35
C GLN A 61 10.81 0.52 3.53
N VAL A 62 10.15 -0.08 2.52
CA VAL A 62 8.72 -0.43 2.63
C VAL A 62 8.47 -1.46 3.74
N ALA A 63 9.37 -2.44 3.93
CA ALA A 63 9.27 -3.40 5.03
C ALA A 63 9.42 -2.74 6.41
N GLN A 64 10.33 -1.77 6.56
CA GLN A 64 10.48 -1.00 7.80
C GLN A 64 9.25 -0.15 8.10
N LEU A 65 8.69 0.49 7.06
CA LEU A 65 7.43 1.22 7.15
C LEU A 65 6.30 0.30 7.62
N ALA A 66 6.17 -0.89 7.01
CA ALA A 66 5.15 -1.87 7.35
C ALA A 66 5.19 -2.29 8.84
N GLU A 67 6.39 -2.54 9.37
CA GLU A 67 6.57 -2.85 10.80
C GLU A 67 6.23 -1.66 11.71
N ALA A 68 6.64 -0.45 11.33
CA ALA A 68 6.36 0.76 12.10
C ALA A 68 4.85 1.08 12.18
N GLU A 69 4.12 0.77 11.11
CA GLU A 69 2.67 0.96 11.02
C GLU A 69 1.86 -0.25 11.49
N PHE A 70 2.51 -1.38 11.76
CA PHE A 70 1.89 -2.67 12.06
C PHE A 70 0.82 -3.06 11.02
N HIS A 71 1.14 -2.83 9.74
CA HIS A 71 0.30 -3.13 8.60
C HIS A 71 1.20 -3.58 7.46
N HIS A 72 0.93 -4.76 6.88
CA HIS A 72 1.91 -5.44 6.02
C HIS A 72 1.42 -5.57 4.57
N PRO A 73 2.24 -5.22 3.55
CA PRO A 73 1.91 -5.38 2.15
C PRO A 73 2.35 -6.74 1.62
N SER A 74 1.91 -7.06 0.40
CA SER A 74 2.68 -7.95 -0.47
C SER A 74 3.74 -7.15 -1.23
N LEU A 75 4.94 -7.72 -1.35
CA LEU A 75 6.05 -7.16 -2.11
C LEU A 75 6.52 -8.18 -3.15
N LEU A 76 6.45 -7.81 -4.43
CA LEU A 76 7.09 -8.55 -5.52
C LEU A 76 8.33 -7.78 -5.97
N LEU A 77 9.50 -8.28 -5.57
CA LEU A 77 10.80 -7.75 -5.96
C LEU A 77 11.32 -8.46 -7.22
N GLU A 78 11.55 -7.70 -8.28
CA GLU A 78 12.08 -8.19 -9.55
C GLU A 78 13.23 -7.28 -10.03
N TRP A 79 13.91 -7.65 -11.13
CA TRP A 79 14.98 -6.81 -11.69
C TRP A 79 14.44 -5.43 -12.10
N GLY A 80 14.91 -4.40 -11.39
CA GLY A 80 14.58 -3.01 -11.70
C GLY A 80 13.14 -2.61 -11.38
N LYS A 81 12.40 -3.37 -10.56
CA LYS A 81 11.08 -2.94 -10.09
C LYS A 81 10.66 -3.60 -8.79
N VAL A 82 9.77 -2.94 -8.06
CA VAL A 82 9.03 -3.49 -6.93
C VAL A 82 7.55 -3.23 -7.15
N THR A 83 6.74 -4.29 -7.16
CA THR A 83 5.28 -4.14 -7.06
C THR A 83 4.90 -4.18 -5.60
N VAL A 84 4.23 -3.13 -5.12
CA VAL A 84 3.72 -3.02 -3.75
C VAL A 84 2.21 -3.13 -3.80
N THR A 85 1.65 -4.03 -3.00
CA THR A 85 0.22 -4.29 -2.96
C THR A 85 -0.27 -4.26 -1.51
N TRP A 86 -1.22 -3.36 -1.20
CA TRP A 86 -1.84 -3.19 0.11
C TRP A 86 -3.28 -3.66 0.10
N TRP A 87 -3.67 -4.43 1.12
CA TRP A 87 -5.05 -4.69 1.48
C TRP A 87 -5.13 -5.21 2.92
N SER A 88 -6.32 -5.10 3.50
CA SER A 88 -6.58 -5.58 4.85
C SER A 88 -7.12 -7.01 4.82
N HIS A 89 -6.28 -7.97 5.19
CA HIS A 89 -6.59 -9.41 5.14
C HIS A 89 -7.82 -9.82 5.98
N SER A 90 -7.98 -9.23 7.17
CA SER A 90 -9.06 -9.56 8.11
C SER A 90 -10.45 -9.25 7.56
N ILE A 91 -10.56 -8.18 6.77
CA ILE A 91 -11.83 -7.67 6.22
C ILE A 91 -12.00 -8.01 4.74
N LYS A 92 -11.01 -8.67 4.12
CA LYS A 92 -10.99 -9.04 2.69
C LYS A 92 -11.32 -7.84 1.78
N GLY A 93 -10.69 -6.70 2.04
CA GLY A 93 -10.90 -5.48 1.27
C GLY A 93 -9.93 -4.37 1.65
N LEU A 94 -10.29 -3.15 1.27
CA LEU A 94 -9.49 -1.95 1.54
C LEU A 94 -9.99 -1.23 2.78
N HIS A 95 -9.07 -0.95 3.69
CA HIS A 95 -9.22 -0.07 4.83
C HIS A 95 -8.45 1.24 4.58
N LYS A 96 -8.73 2.27 5.37
CA LYS A 96 -8.01 3.56 5.28
C LYS A 96 -6.49 3.40 5.45
N ASN A 97 -6.05 2.44 6.26
CA ASN A 97 -4.63 2.14 6.47
C ASN A 97 -3.91 1.75 5.16
N ASP A 98 -4.59 1.06 4.25
CA ASP A 98 -4.01 0.67 2.97
C ASP A 98 -3.61 1.90 2.15
N PHE A 99 -4.44 2.95 2.17
CA PHE A 99 -4.19 4.23 1.50
C PHE A 99 -3.13 5.07 2.24
N ILE A 100 -3.11 5.05 3.57
CA ILE A 100 -2.06 5.72 4.38
C ILE A 100 -0.69 5.11 4.07
N CYS A 101 -0.57 3.78 4.11
CA CYS A 101 0.69 3.10 3.80
C CYS A 101 1.10 3.30 2.35
N ALA A 102 0.15 3.33 1.41
CA ALA A 102 0.41 3.64 0.02
C ALA A 102 1.02 5.05 -0.16
N ALA A 103 0.42 6.07 0.44
CA ALA A 103 0.95 7.45 0.43
C ALA A 103 2.36 7.52 1.05
N LYS A 104 2.58 6.83 2.17
CA LYS A 104 3.91 6.77 2.80
C LYS A 104 4.96 6.10 1.93
N CYS A 105 4.59 5.09 1.13
CA CYS A 105 5.52 4.47 0.19
C CYS A 105 6.01 5.47 -0.87
N ASP A 106 5.13 6.38 -1.32
CA ASP A 106 5.52 7.43 -2.28
C ASP A 106 6.54 8.39 -1.68
N GLY A 107 6.49 8.65 -0.36
CA GLY A 107 7.49 9.45 0.34
C GLY A 107 8.86 8.78 0.58
N LEU A 108 9.03 7.50 0.20
CA LEU A 108 10.31 6.77 0.36
C LEU A 108 11.23 6.89 -0.87
N ILE A 109 10.76 7.54 -1.92
CA ILE A 109 11.46 7.73 -3.18
C ILE A 109 11.49 9.22 -3.49
N ASP A 110 12.68 9.80 -3.31
CA ASP A 110 13.05 11.11 -3.85
C ASP A 110 13.33 11.04 -5.37
#